data_AF-B7QAT0-F1
#
_entry.id   AF-B7QAT0-F1
#
_cell.length_a   1.000
_cell.length_b   1.000
_cell.length_c   1.000
_cell.angle_alpha   90.00
_cell.angle_beta   90.00
_cell.angle_gamma   90.00
#
_symmetry.space_group_name_H-M   'P 1'
#
loop_
_entity.id
_entity.type
_entity.pdbx_description
1 polymer ?
#
loop_
_entity_poly.entity_id
_entity_poly.type
_entity_poly.pdbx_seq_one_letter_code
_entity_poly.pdbx_strand_id
1 'polypeptide(L)'
;MGGAMDLVSSKALGTKVVVTMRHVTNDGRPKILERCTLPLTGLRCVDLIITDMCVFEVCEDQGLTLTEIAEGLGLEDIIRNTGCAFKV
;
A
#
# COMPACT_ATOMS: atom_id res chain seq x y z
N MET A 1 13.60 -7.92 12.81
CA MET A 1 12.93 -6.84 13.54
C MET A 1 13.99 -5.94 14.16
N GLY A 2 14.49 -4.97 13.39
CA GLY A 2 15.40 -3.89 13.84
C GLY A 2 14.65 -2.55 13.84
N GLY A 3 15.28 -1.45 13.43
CA GLY A 3 14.70 -0.10 13.48
C GLY A 3 13.56 0.23 12.50
N ALA A 4 12.86 -0.77 11.95
CA ALA A 4 11.76 -0.52 11.02
C ALA A 4 10.57 0.16 11.71
N MET A 5 10.29 -0.21 12.97
CA MET A 5 9.23 0.43 13.77
C MET A 5 9.57 1.90 14.05
N ASP A 6 10.81 2.19 14.40
CA ASP A 6 11.30 3.55 14.63
C ASP A 6 11.16 4.41 13.37
N LEU A 7 11.58 3.89 12.21
CA LEU A 7 11.46 4.58 10.93
C LEU A 7 10.02 4.93 10.58
N VAL A 8 9.08 3.97 10.65
CA VAL A 8 7.68 4.25 10.30
C VAL A 8 6.96 5.12 11.33
N SER A 9 7.44 5.13 12.59
CA SER A 9 6.89 6.01 13.63
C SER A 9 7.23 7.49 13.42
N SER A 10 8.34 7.78 12.71
CA SER A 10 8.78 9.15 12.39
C SER A 10 7.81 9.90 11.47
N LYS A 11 6.79 9.23 10.91
CA LYS A 11 5.67 9.87 10.23
C LYS A 11 5.01 10.95 11.10
N ALA A 12 4.90 10.73 12.41
CA ALA A 12 4.37 11.72 13.34
C ALA A 12 5.22 13.02 13.41
N LEU A 13 6.47 12.97 12.95
CA LEU A 13 7.40 14.10 12.84
C LEU A 13 7.45 14.70 11.42
N GLY A 14 6.59 14.24 10.50
CA GLY A 14 6.50 14.71 9.12
C GLY A 14 7.34 13.92 8.11
N THR A 15 7.92 12.78 8.49
CA THR A 15 8.63 11.90 7.55
C THR A 15 7.65 11.16 6.63
N LYS A 16 7.80 11.30 5.31
CA LYS A 16 7.01 10.55 4.34
C LYS A 16 7.45 9.08 4.30
N VAL A 17 6.52 8.16 4.52
CA VAL A 17 6.75 6.72 4.50
C VAL A 17 6.22 6.12 3.21
N VAL A 18 7.15 5.67 2.37
CA VAL A 18 6.84 5.04 1.07
C VAL A 18 7.15 3.55 1.14
N VAL A 19 6.17 2.72 0.80
CA VAL A 19 6.33 1.26 0.72
C VAL A 19 6.51 0.86 -0.74
N THR A 20 7.61 0.17 -1.04
CA THR A 20 7.86 -0.44 -2.34
C THR A 20 7.73 -1.95 -2.21
N MET A 21 6.85 -2.56 -3.01
CA MET A 21 6.64 -4.01 -2.96
C MET A 21 5.99 -4.55 -4.23
N ARG A 22 6.09 -5.87 -4.46
CA ARG A 22 5.20 -6.53 -5.41
C ARG A 22 3.75 -6.49 -4.92
N HIS A 23 2.81 -6.27 -5.86
CA HIS A 23 1.38 -6.10 -5.60
C HIS A 23 0.72 -7.40 -5.08
N VAL A 24 1.15 -8.54 -5.63
CA VAL A 24 0.67 -9.87 -5.27
C VAL A 24 1.77 -10.74 -4.66
N THR A 25 1.38 -11.82 -3.97
CA THR A 25 2.30 -12.88 -3.54
C THR A 25 2.75 -13.72 -4.73
N ASN A 26 3.73 -14.62 -4.53
CA ASN A 26 4.13 -15.58 -5.57
C ASN A 26 2.97 -16.48 -6.02
N ASP A 27 2.00 -16.74 -5.12
CA ASP A 27 0.79 -17.51 -5.40
C ASP A 27 -0.35 -16.67 -6.02
N GLY A 28 -0.08 -15.40 -6.37
CA GLY A 28 -1.07 -14.50 -6.99
C GLY A 28 -2.10 -13.90 -6.02
N ARG A 29 -1.90 -13.99 -4.70
CA ARG A 29 -2.84 -13.41 -3.72
C ARG A 29 -2.56 -11.91 -3.50
N PRO A 30 -3.60 -11.07 -3.37
CA PRO A 30 -3.43 -9.65 -3.04
C PRO A 30 -2.66 -9.44 -1.74
N LYS A 31 -1.72 -8.47 -1.74
CA LYS A 31 -1.02 -8.06 -0.52
C LYS A 31 -1.58 -6.78 0.09
N ILE A 32 -2.28 -5.97 -0.70
CA ILE A 32 -3.01 -4.79 -0.25
C ILE A 32 -4.41 -5.27 0.15
N LEU A 33 -4.71 -5.19 1.45
CA LEU A 33 -5.90 -5.76 2.07
C LEU A 33 -6.61 -4.71 2.92
N GLU A 34 -7.89 -4.93 3.21
CA GLU A 34 -8.66 -4.06 4.11
C GLU A 34 -8.10 -4.09 5.54
N ARG A 35 -7.63 -5.26 5.97
CA ARG A 35 -6.95 -5.45 7.25
C ARG A 35 -5.75 -6.38 7.09
N CYS A 36 -4.61 -5.98 7.62
CA CYS A 36 -3.44 -6.84 7.66
C CYS A 36 -3.72 -8.10 8.49
N THR A 37 -3.32 -9.25 7.95
CA THR A 37 -3.43 -10.55 8.62
C THR A 37 -2.17 -10.93 9.40
N LEU A 38 -1.05 -10.29 9.07
CA LEU A 38 0.23 -10.47 9.73
C LEU A 38 0.42 -9.41 10.84
N PRO A 39 1.31 -9.67 11.83
CA PRO A 39 1.65 -8.69 12.85
C PRO A 39 2.06 -7.35 12.25
N LEU A 40 1.44 -6.27 12.73
CA LEU A 40 1.70 -4.92 12.24
C LEU A 40 3.10 -4.43 12.66
N THR A 41 3.79 -3.75 11.74
CA THR A 41 5.00 -2.97 12.07
C THR A 41 4.65 -1.58 12.60
N GLY A 42 3.58 -0.97 12.09
CA GLY A 42 3.05 0.31 12.57
C GLY A 42 1.62 0.52 12.08
N LEU A 43 0.81 1.26 12.84
CA LEU A 43 -0.58 1.56 12.51
C LEU A 43 -0.67 2.88 11.72
N ARG A 44 -1.40 2.90 10.61
CA ARG A 44 -1.64 4.10 9.76
C ARG A 44 -0.36 4.87 9.39
N CYS A 45 0.76 4.15 9.25
CA CYS A 45 2.09 4.75 9.13
C CYS A 45 2.57 4.95 7.69
N VAL A 46 1.82 4.52 6.69
CA VAL A 46 2.21 4.58 5.27
C VAL A 46 1.50 5.75 4.60
N ASP A 47 2.20 6.47 3.72
CA ASP A 47 1.65 7.60 2.94
C ASP A 47 1.53 7.27 1.44
N LEU A 48 2.41 6.41 0.92
CA LEU A 48 2.43 6.01 -0.49
C LEU A 48 2.82 4.54 -0.62
N ILE A 49 2.12 3.81 -1.49
CA ILE A 49 2.44 2.44 -1.86
C ILE A 49 2.75 2.42 -3.34
N ILE A 50 3.95 1.99 -3.70
CA ILE A 50 4.38 1.81 -5.09
C ILE A 50 4.55 0.32 -5.33
N THR A 51 3.85 -0.20 -6.34
CA THR A 51 3.99 -1.58 -6.78
C THR A 51 4.44 -1.68 -8.22
N ASP A 52 4.66 -2.90 -8.67
CA ASP A 52 4.85 -3.26 -10.07
C ASP A 52 3.61 -3.05 -10.95
N MET A 53 2.44 -2.78 -10.36
CA MET A 53 1.17 -2.61 -11.07
C MET A 53 0.61 -1.20 -10.98
N CYS A 54 0.78 -0.50 -9.86
CA CYS A 54 0.16 0.81 -9.64
C CYS A 54 0.82 1.58 -8.50
N VAL A 55 0.41 2.85 -8.36
CA VAL A 55 0.72 3.71 -7.22
C VAL A 55 -0.55 4.06 -6.48
N PHE A 56 -0.54 3.88 -5.16
CA PHE A 56 -1.60 4.31 -4.25
C PHE A 56 -1.09 5.37 -3.28
N GLU A 57 -1.81 6.48 -3.19
CA GLU A 57 -1.72 7.39 -2.05
C GLU A 57 -2.60 6.89 -0.91
N VAL A 58 -2.10 7.03 0.32
CA VAL A 58 -2.78 6.60 1.53
C VAL A 58 -3.14 7.84 2.36
N CYS A 59 -4.43 8.15 2.42
CA CYS A 59 -4.96 9.21 3.27
C CYS A 59 -5.59 8.60 4.52
N GLU A 60 -5.28 9.16 5.69
CA GLU A 60 -5.77 8.64 6.97
C GLU A 60 -7.30 8.59 7.08
N ASP A 61 -7.98 9.59 6.51
CA ASP A 61 -9.44 9.70 6.56
C ASP A 61 -10.17 9.03 5.38
N GLN A 62 -9.48 8.85 4.26
CA GLN A 62 -10.11 8.47 2.99
C GLN A 62 -9.73 7.07 2.51
N GLY A 63 -8.69 6.46 3.09
CA GLY A 63 -8.16 5.17 2.66
C GLY A 63 -7.21 5.30 1.47
N LEU A 64 -7.33 4.39 0.51
CA LEU A 64 -6.46 4.32 -0.66
C LEU A 64 -7.04 5.10 -1.84
N THR A 65 -6.18 5.86 -2.51
CA THR A 65 -6.47 6.54 -3.77
C THR A 65 -5.47 6.09 -4.83
N LEU A 66 -5.96 5.51 -5.93
CA LEU A 66 -5.17 5.09 -7.07
C LEU A 66 -4.74 6.33 -7.87
N THR A 67 -3.44 6.56 -7.98
CA THR A 67 -2.92 7.74 -8.69
C THR A 67 -2.27 7.39 -10.02
N GLU A 68 -1.66 6.22 -10.13
CA GLU A 68 -0.99 5.76 -11.35
C GLU A 68 -1.21 4.26 -11.58
N ILE A 69 -1.25 3.86 -12.85
CA ILE A 69 -1.32 2.45 -13.28
C ILE A 69 -0.11 2.21 -14.19
N ALA A 70 0.56 1.08 -14.00
CA ALA A 70 1.67 0.68 -14.85
C ALA A 70 1.23 0.45 -16.31
N GLU A 71 2.14 0.68 -17.25
CA GLU A 71 1.85 0.51 -18.67
C GLU A 71 1.40 -0.93 -18.99
N GLY A 72 0.35 -1.05 -19.81
CA GLY A 72 -0.20 -2.34 -20.21
C GLY A 72 -1.21 -2.96 -19.25
N LEU A 73 -1.53 -2.30 -18.12
CA LEU A 73 -2.59 -2.71 -17.20
C LEU A 73 -3.77 -1.76 -17.23
N GLY A 74 -4.97 -2.29 -16.99
CA GLY A 74 -6.20 -1.52 -16.83
C GLY A 74 -6.64 -1.41 -15.37
N LEU A 75 -7.63 -0.55 -15.13
CA LEU A 75 -8.24 -0.40 -13.80
C LEU A 75 -8.80 -1.73 -13.26
N GLU A 76 -9.41 -2.54 -14.13
CA GLU A 76 -9.95 -3.86 -13.76
C GLU A 76 -8.87 -4.81 -13.24
N ASP A 77 -7.64 -4.73 -13.77
CA ASP A 77 -6.52 -5.53 -13.27
C ASP A 77 -6.16 -5.15 -11.85
N ILE A 78 -6.18 -3.86 -11.53
CA ILE A 78 -5.91 -3.36 -10.18
C ILE A 78 -7.01 -3.79 -9.22
N ILE A 79 -8.28 -3.66 -9.62
CA ILE A 79 -9.43 -4.09 -8.80
C ILE A 79 -9.35 -5.59 -8.50
N ARG A 80 -9.03 -6.43 -9.49
CA ARG A 80 -8.94 -7.88 -9.30
C ARG A 80 -7.79 -8.31 -8.40
N ASN A 81 -6.70 -7.54 -8.39
CA ASN A 81 -5.48 -7.88 -7.63
C ASN A 81 -5.33 -7.10 -6.30
N THR A 82 -6.29 -6.25 -5.96
CA THR A 82 -6.34 -5.50 -4.69
C THR A 82 -7.45 -6.04 -3.80
N GLY A 83 -7.14 -6.42 -2.57
CA GLY A 83 -8.08 -7.03 -1.62
C GLY A 83 -8.88 -6.03 -0.78
N CYS A 84 -9.03 -4.79 -1.23
CA CYS A 84 -9.85 -3.77 -0.58
C CYS A 84 -10.33 -2.71 -1.57
N ALA A 85 -11.34 -1.94 -1.16
CA ALA A 85 -11.83 -0.83 -1.93
C ALA A 85 -10.83 0.34 -1.93
N PHE A 86 -10.77 1.05 -3.04
CA PHE A 86 -9.97 2.26 -3.23
C PHE A 86 -10.71 3.25 -4.12
N LYS A 87 -10.31 4.51 -4.08
CA LYS A 87 -10.79 5.57 -4.97
C LYS A 87 -9.90 5.70 -6.20
N VAL A 88 -10.45 6.22 -7.29
CA VAL A 88 -9.73 6.59 -8.52
C VAL A 88 -9.88 8.08 -8.71
#